data_AF-A0A2A2L3H2-F1
#
_entry.id   AF-A0A2A2L3H2-F1
#
_cell.length_a   1.000
_cell.length_b   1.000
_cell.length_c   1.000
_cell.angle_alpha   90.00
_cell.angle_beta   90.00
_cell.angle_gamma   90.00
#
_symmetry.space_group_name_H-M   'P 1'
#
loop_
_entity.id
_entity.type
_entity.pdbx_description
1 polymer ?
#
loop_
_entity_poly.entity_id
_entity_poly.type
_entity_poly.pdbx_seq_one_letter_code
_entity_poly.pdbx_strand_id
1 'polypeptide(L)'
;MTPTVRATVENALKQARMNLDRRVERPVKEFRMQTQVALKAAKELQTVGNLLEEATRIIITQNGSNFLSQIDNNEIQKIVEESNSVTKQKSQNAILAADSGCIKDDTDCQSRKNFLYRTITGICNNLNSPTAANANAPLRPFLGTQNYNDQISEIRRAVSGGSLPSPRLISNIMQKSTVEAIDSVKNNLIMQFGQMVAHDLVFGPSATGPNGEQLACDDCDSPSPNCAPIEVPADDEYFPKSTPTKKNCISFTRALNGQQGFGPRQPIGQTTHFLDLSIVYGSSLCEATDVRLFADGLLKTIQSTAGTLPPFDKNDTRCQSKDPFFCFKCGDLRSSFHPGLPPLHVMFVIEHNRIAREIKALKPTLNDETIYQTARRIMIAQYQHMVYNEYLPHIIGVNLYVSSKLKPLASGRTSEYLCCILDLK
;
A
#
# COMPACT_ATOMS: atom_id res chain seq x y z
N MET A 1 13.55 26.26 12.60
CA MET A 1 12.85 27.44 12.01
C MET A 1 12.94 28.69 12.90
N THR A 2 12.64 29.91 12.41
CA THR A 2 12.54 31.12 13.26
C THR A 2 11.27 31.10 14.13
N PRO A 3 11.21 31.81 15.27
CA PRO A 3 10.02 31.83 16.13
C PRO A 3 8.75 32.33 15.41
N THR A 4 8.89 33.32 14.53
CA THR A 4 7.77 33.85 13.74
C THR A 4 7.24 32.82 12.76
N VAL A 5 8.12 32.11 12.05
CA VAL A 5 7.70 31.04 11.13
C VAL A 5 6.99 29.91 11.88
N ARG A 6 7.52 29.52 13.05
CA ARG A 6 6.90 28.51 13.91
C ARG A 6 5.49 28.93 14.35
N ALA A 7 5.29 30.16 14.78
CA ALA A 7 3.97 30.67 15.19
C ALA A 7 2.95 30.64 14.04
N THR A 8 3.37 31.00 12.81
CA THR A 8 2.52 30.89 11.62
C THR A 8 2.10 29.45 11.35
N VAL A 9 3.05 28.51 11.44
CA VAL A 9 2.80 27.06 11.28
C VAL A 9 1.80 26.55 12.32
N GLU A 10 1.99 26.86 13.59
CA GLU A 10 1.10 26.42 14.69
C GLU A 10 -0.31 26.98 14.52
N ASN A 11 -0.43 28.26 14.14
CA ASN A 11 -1.73 28.89 13.84
C ASN A 11 -2.44 28.24 12.65
N ALA A 12 -1.71 27.93 11.58
CA ALA A 12 -2.25 27.25 10.41
C ALA A 12 -2.74 25.83 10.74
N LEU A 13 -1.98 25.07 11.53
CA LEU A 13 -2.40 23.73 12.00
C LEU A 13 -3.67 23.79 12.87
N LYS A 14 -3.76 24.77 13.77
CA LYS A 14 -4.97 24.98 14.60
C LYS A 14 -6.19 25.32 13.74
N GLN A 15 -6.03 26.21 12.76
CA GLN A 15 -7.11 26.57 11.84
C GLN A 15 -7.51 25.39 10.94
N ALA A 16 -6.53 24.64 10.43
CA ALA A 16 -6.76 23.44 9.63
C ALA A 16 -7.59 22.41 10.40
N ARG A 17 -7.28 22.19 11.68
CA ARG A 17 -8.06 21.31 12.55
C ARG A 17 -9.52 21.74 12.65
N MET A 18 -9.78 23.02 12.92
CA MET A 18 -11.14 23.56 12.98
C MET A 18 -11.88 23.42 11.64
N ASN A 19 -11.19 23.59 10.52
CA ASN A 19 -11.77 23.39 9.20
C ASN A 19 -12.15 21.93 8.98
N LEU A 20 -11.25 20.99 9.30
CA LEU A 20 -11.48 19.55 9.17
C LEU A 20 -12.63 19.06 10.06
N ASP A 21 -12.70 19.51 11.31
CA ASP A 21 -13.77 19.12 12.25
C ASP A 21 -15.16 19.63 11.78
N ARG A 22 -15.22 20.68 10.96
CA ARG A 22 -16.46 21.22 10.36
C ARG A 22 -16.80 20.58 9.01
N ARG A 23 -15.92 19.76 8.42
CA ARG A 23 -16.18 19.16 7.10
C ARG A 23 -17.32 18.17 7.17
N VAL A 24 -18.20 18.27 6.19
CA VAL A 24 -19.29 17.30 5.99
C VAL A 24 -18.76 16.19 5.11
N GLU A 25 -18.51 15.03 5.71
CA GLU A 25 -18.17 13.80 4.99
C GLU A 25 -19.40 12.91 4.92
N ARG A 26 -19.66 12.32 3.75
CA ARG A 26 -20.82 11.45 3.53
C ARG A 26 -20.38 10.00 3.57
N PRO A 27 -20.71 9.24 4.63
CA PRO A 27 -20.43 7.81 4.64
C PRO A 27 -21.31 7.07 3.64
N VAL A 28 -20.82 5.94 3.14
CA VAL A 28 -21.66 5.01 2.38
C VAL A 28 -22.78 4.49 3.28
N LYS A 29 -24.04 4.64 2.83
CA LYS A 29 -25.24 4.22 3.58
C LYS A 29 -25.63 2.75 3.37
N GLU A 30 -25.16 2.15 2.29
CA GLU A 30 -25.44 0.76 1.90
C GLU A 30 -24.13 -0.03 1.77
N PHE A 31 -24.19 -1.36 1.77
CA PHE A 31 -22.99 -2.16 1.59
C PHE A 31 -22.35 -1.90 0.22
N ARG A 32 -21.09 -1.45 0.21
CA ARG A 32 -20.22 -1.41 -0.97
C ARG A 32 -19.00 -2.26 -0.69
N MET A 33 -18.73 -3.20 -1.58
CA MET A 33 -17.50 -3.99 -1.54
C MET A 33 -16.28 -3.08 -1.55
N GLN A 34 -15.35 -3.31 -0.63
CA GLN A 34 -14.12 -2.54 -0.55
C GLN A 34 -12.96 -3.39 -1.02
N THR A 35 -12.30 -3.00 -2.11
CA THR A 35 -11.16 -3.74 -2.65
C THR A 35 -9.82 -3.15 -2.22
N GLN A 36 -9.83 -1.94 -1.63
CA GLN A 36 -8.64 -1.15 -1.29
C GLN A 36 -8.69 -0.63 0.16
N VAL A 37 -8.84 -1.53 1.13
CA VAL A 37 -9.01 -1.16 2.54
C VAL A 37 -7.69 -0.73 3.19
N ALA A 38 -7.68 0.44 3.81
CA ALA A 38 -6.57 0.92 4.62
C ALA A 38 -6.45 0.17 5.95
N LEU A 39 -5.24 -0.23 6.32
CA LEU A 39 -4.90 -0.65 7.68
C LEU A 39 -5.03 0.50 8.67
N LYS A 40 -5.16 0.17 9.96
CA LYS A 40 -5.26 1.15 11.04
C LYS A 40 -4.11 2.18 11.01
N ALA A 41 -2.86 1.72 10.88
CA ALA A 41 -1.69 2.59 10.80
C ALA A 41 -1.76 3.56 9.61
N ALA A 42 -2.23 3.11 8.44
CA ALA A 42 -2.42 3.96 7.28
C ALA A 42 -3.51 5.02 7.51
N LYS A 43 -4.62 4.67 8.17
CA LYS A 43 -5.70 5.63 8.53
C LYS A 43 -5.21 6.71 9.50
N GLU A 44 -4.34 6.35 10.44
CA GLU A 44 -3.73 7.32 11.36
C GLU A 44 -2.83 8.31 10.61
N LEU A 45 -2.02 7.82 9.67
CA LEU A 45 -1.22 8.66 8.78
C LEU A 45 -2.09 9.57 7.91
N GLN A 46 -3.27 9.10 7.47
CA GLN A 46 -4.23 9.94 6.75
C GLN A 46 -4.67 11.17 7.55
N THR A 47 -4.91 10.98 8.85
CA THR A 47 -5.36 12.06 9.72
C THR A 47 -4.32 13.18 9.76
N VAL A 48 -3.04 12.82 9.83
CA VAL A 48 -1.92 13.76 9.74
C VAL A 48 -1.80 14.35 8.34
N GLY A 49 -1.86 13.55 7.29
CA GLY A 49 -1.78 14.01 5.90
C GLY A 49 -2.86 15.02 5.54
N ASN A 50 -4.11 14.78 5.93
CA ASN A 50 -5.23 15.70 5.70
C ASN A 50 -5.06 17.02 6.46
N LEU A 51 -4.52 16.97 7.69
CA LEU A 51 -4.20 18.16 8.49
C LEU A 51 -3.11 18.99 7.80
N LEU A 52 -2.05 18.34 7.32
CA LEU A 52 -0.94 19.01 6.62
C LEU A 52 -1.37 19.57 5.27
N GLU A 53 -2.22 18.87 4.52
CA GLU A 53 -2.79 19.36 3.25
C GLU A 53 -3.58 20.66 3.48
N GLU A 54 -4.46 20.68 4.49
CA GLU A 54 -5.28 21.85 4.79
C GLU A 54 -4.45 23.02 5.36
N ALA A 55 -3.50 22.73 6.24
CA ALA A 55 -2.60 23.75 6.76
C ALA A 55 -1.68 24.32 5.66
N THR A 56 -1.23 23.49 4.70
CA THR A 56 -0.52 23.96 3.50
C THR A 56 -1.36 24.99 2.75
N ARG A 57 -2.66 24.69 2.53
CA ARG A 57 -3.59 25.60 1.85
C ARG A 57 -3.73 26.94 2.57
N ILE A 58 -3.87 26.90 3.90
CA ILE A 58 -3.96 28.11 4.74
C ILE A 58 -2.68 28.94 4.64
N ILE A 59 -1.51 28.32 4.77
CA ILE A 59 -0.21 29.00 4.70
C ILE A 59 -0.03 29.67 3.35
N ILE A 60 -0.26 28.94 2.25
CA ILE A 60 -0.13 29.47 0.89
C ILE A 60 -1.09 30.65 0.67
N THR A 61 -2.34 30.52 1.13
CA THR A 61 -3.35 31.58 0.96
C THR A 61 -3.00 32.85 1.73
N GLN A 62 -2.43 32.71 2.93
CA GLN A 62 -2.14 33.85 3.81
C GLN A 62 -0.76 34.48 3.59
N ASN A 63 0.23 33.69 3.17
CA ASN A 63 1.65 34.10 3.16
C ASN A 63 2.33 33.91 1.79
N GLY A 64 1.63 33.32 0.82
CA GLY A 64 2.18 32.96 -0.49
C GLY A 64 2.97 31.63 -0.48
N SER A 65 3.12 31.02 -1.65
CA SER A 65 3.79 29.73 -1.82
C SER A 65 5.27 29.73 -1.42
N ASN A 66 5.96 30.86 -1.60
CA ASN A 66 7.36 31.03 -1.21
C ASN A 66 7.58 30.94 0.30
N PHE A 67 6.53 31.04 1.12
CA PHE A 67 6.66 30.85 2.56
C PHE A 67 7.06 29.40 2.92
N LEU A 68 6.65 28.42 2.11
CA LEU A 68 6.95 27.01 2.37
C LEU A 68 8.46 26.71 2.40
N SER A 69 9.28 27.46 1.66
CA SER A 69 10.74 27.27 1.66
C SER A 69 11.41 27.71 2.97
N GLN A 70 10.71 28.45 3.83
CA GLN A 70 11.20 28.86 5.15
C GLN A 70 10.93 27.80 6.22
N ILE A 71 10.14 26.77 5.90
CA ILE A 71 9.71 25.73 6.82
C ILE A 71 10.63 24.51 6.69
N ASP A 72 11.21 24.08 7.80
CA ASP A 72 11.91 22.79 7.86
C ASP A 72 10.89 21.68 8.12
N ASN A 73 10.59 20.89 7.08
CA ASN A 73 9.64 19.77 7.17
C ASN A 73 10.07 18.70 8.19
N ASN A 74 11.35 18.61 8.57
CA ASN A 74 11.81 17.67 9.59
C ASN A 74 11.34 18.05 11.01
N GLU A 75 11.08 19.35 11.24
CA GLU A 75 10.55 19.86 12.51
C GLU A 75 9.02 19.71 12.60
N ILE A 76 8.32 19.54 11.47
CA ILE A 76 6.85 19.54 11.41
C ILE A 76 6.22 18.33 12.09
N GLN A 77 6.80 17.14 11.92
CA GLN A 77 6.29 15.94 12.59
C GLN A 77 6.27 16.12 14.11
N LYS A 78 7.33 16.71 14.68
CA LYS A 78 7.41 17.01 16.12
C LYS A 78 6.35 18.03 16.54
N ILE A 79 6.15 19.10 15.77
CA ILE A 79 5.13 20.12 16.07
C ILE A 79 3.72 19.51 16.01
N VAL A 80 3.44 18.66 15.02
CA VAL A 80 2.16 17.95 14.91
C VAL A 80 1.97 17.01 16.11
N GLU A 81 3.00 16.26 16.51
CA GLU A 81 2.97 15.40 17.69
C GLU A 81 2.74 16.18 18.99
N GLU A 82 3.46 17.28 19.21
CA GLU A 82 3.27 18.19 20.36
C GLU A 82 1.84 18.73 20.41
N SER A 83 1.29 19.16 19.27
CA SER A 83 -0.09 19.66 19.17
C SER A 83 -1.14 18.57 19.45
N ASN A 84 -0.87 17.33 19.05
CA ASN A 84 -1.73 16.17 19.30
C ASN A 84 -1.55 15.59 20.71
N SER A 85 -0.46 15.88 21.40
CA SER A 85 -0.17 15.42 22.77
C SER A 85 -1.20 15.95 23.77
N VAL A 86 -1.72 17.15 23.52
CA VAL A 86 -2.79 17.78 24.31
C VAL A 86 -4.14 17.05 24.14
N THR A 87 -4.30 16.24 23.07
CA THR A 87 -5.53 15.47 22.77
C THR A 87 -5.37 13.95 23.01
N LYS A 88 -4.15 13.45 23.24
CA LYS A 88 -3.80 12.00 23.28
C LYS A 88 -4.13 11.25 24.58
N GLN A 89 -4.53 11.92 25.67
CA GLN A 89 -4.81 11.23 26.95
C GLN A 89 -6.05 10.29 26.92
N LYS A 90 -6.92 10.38 25.90
CA LYS A 90 -8.08 9.48 25.77
C LYS A 90 -7.93 8.37 24.71
N SER A 91 -6.99 8.47 23.75
CA SER A 91 -6.84 7.45 22.68
C SER A 91 -5.73 6.42 22.94
N GLN A 92 -4.71 6.73 23.74
CA GLN A 92 -3.59 5.80 23.99
C GLN A 92 -4.01 4.49 24.69
N ASN A 93 -5.01 4.52 25.58
CA ASN A 93 -5.46 3.34 26.32
C ASN A 93 -6.26 2.34 25.46
N ALA A 94 -6.91 2.80 24.37
CA ALA A 94 -7.57 1.92 23.40
C ALA A 94 -6.60 1.39 22.33
N ILE A 95 -5.52 2.12 22.05
CA ILE A 95 -4.51 1.78 21.04
C ILE A 95 -3.59 0.66 21.53
N LEU A 96 -3.15 0.72 22.79
CA LEU A 96 -2.34 -0.34 23.40
C LEU A 96 -3.11 -1.66 23.59
N ALA A 97 -4.44 -1.60 23.66
CA ALA A 97 -5.28 -2.79 23.75
C ALA A 97 -5.44 -3.51 22.39
N ALA A 98 -5.50 -2.79 21.27
CA ALA A 98 -5.69 -3.37 19.94
C ALA A 98 -4.43 -4.03 19.34
N ASP A 99 -3.24 -3.52 19.66
CA ASP A 99 -1.95 -4.09 19.23
C ASP A 99 -1.38 -5.14 20.21
N SER A 100 -2.09 -5.42 21.31
CA SER A 100 -1.61 -6.31 22.38
C SER A 100 -1.41 -7.78 21.96
N GLY A 101 -1.93 -8.19 20.79
CA GLY A 101 -1.82 -9.54 20.24
C GLY A 101 -0.90 -9.69 19.02
N CYS A 102 -0.38 -8.61 18.46
CA CYS A 102 0.49 -8.67 17.28
C CYS A 102 1.96 -8.87 17.69
N ILE A 103 2.76 -9.50 16.82
CA ILE A 103 4.21 -9.62 17.05
C ILE A 103 4.85 -8.23 17.07
N LYS A 104 6.11 -8.15 17.48
CA LYS A 104 6.89 -6.91 17.45
C LYS A 104 8.08 -7.07 16.51
N ASP A 105 8.30 -6.07 15.66
CA ASP A 105 9.57 -5.93 14.95
C ASP A 105 10.63 -5.43 15.93
N ASP A 106 11.88 -5.81 15.65
CA ASP A 106 13.04 -5.26 16.33
C ASP A 106 13.40 -3.93 15.67
N THR A 107 13.34 -2.83 16.42
CA THR A 107 13.66 -1.50 15.89
C THR A 107 15.15 -1.16 15.99
N ASP A 108 15.95 -2.00 16.65
CA ASP A 108 17.40 -1.86 16.66
C ASP A 108 17.98 -2.41 15.34
N CYS A 109 18.30 -1.52 14.41
CA CYS A 109 18.87 -1.90 13.11
C CYS A 109 20.25 -2.57 13.21
N GLN A 110 20.92 -2.51 14.37
CA GLN A 110 22.20 -3.16 14.60
C GLN A 110 22.05 -4.51 15.31
N SER A 111 20.82 -4.91 15.64
CA SER A 111 20.57 -6.17 16.30
C SER A 111 20.99 -7.35 15.42
N ARG A 112 21.41 -8.43 16.07
CA ARG A 112 21.76 -9.68 15.37
C ARG A 112 20.59 -10.22 14.53
N LYS A 113 19.34 -10.00 14.98
CA LYS A 113 18.15 -10.44 14.26
C LYS A 113 18.01 -9.68 12.95
N ASN A 114 18.09 -8.35 12.99
CA ASN A 114 17.95 -7.49 11.81
C ASN A 114 19.13 -7.60 10.84
N PHE A 115 20.31 -7.98 11.33
CA PHE A 115 21.44 -8.34 10.46
C PHE A 115 21.20 -9.64 9.66
N LEU A 116 20.50 -10.60 10.24
CA LEU A 116 20.29 -11.93 9.64
C LEU A 116 19.01 -12.02 8.80
N TYR A 117 17.96 -11.29 9.20
CA TYR A 117 16.62 -11.42 8.66
C TYR A 117 16.00 -10.05 8.40
N ARG A 118 15.22 -9.94 7.32
CA ARG A 118 14.43 -8.74 7.02
C ARG A 118 13.34 -8.59 8.09
N THR A 119 13.06 -7.37 8.50
CA THR A 119 11.87 -7.04 9.31
C THR A 119 10.58 -7.32 8.52
N ILE A 120 9.43 -7.37 9.19
CA ILE A 120 8.14 -7.52 8.50
C ILE A 120 7.74 -6.20 7.84
N THR A 121 7.99 -5.09 8.52
CA THR A 121 7.62 -3.75 8.05
C THR A 121 8.60 -3.17 7.04
N GLY A 122 9.72 -3.84 6.76
CA GLY A 122 10.76 -3.37 5.84
C GLY A 122 11.71 -2.32 6.44
N ILE A 123 11.54 -1.94 7.71
CA ILE A 123 12.48 -1.05 8.40
C ILE A 123 13.87 -1.69 8.53
N CYS A 124 14.89 -0.86 8.75
CA CYS A 124 16.29 -1.27 8.90
C CYS A 124 16.93 -1.90 7.66
N ASN A 125 16.25 -1.91 6.51
CA ASN A 125 16.83 -2.38 5.26
C ASN A 125 18.00 -1.50 4.81
N ASN A 126 17.84 -0.18 4.94
CA ASN A 126 18.88 0.81 4.70
C ASN A 126 19.38 1.36 6.05
N LEU A 127 20.64 1.09 6.40
CA LEU A 127 21.21 1.48 7.70
C LEU A 127 21.38 3.01 7.86
N ASN A 128 21.52 3.74 6.75
CA ASN A 128 21.63 5.21 6.78
C ASN A 128 20.25 5.88 6.84
N SER A 129 19.21 5.19 6.36
CA SER A 129 17.83 5.66 6.39
C SER A 129 16.90 4.48 6.72
N PRO A 130 16.75 4.14 8.02
CA PRO A 130 16.04 2.95 8.46
C PRO A 130 14.59 2.83 7.99
N THR A 131 13.94 3.94 7.64
CA THR A 131 12.55 3.99 7.14
C THR A 131 12.48 4.13 5.62
N ALA A 132 13.59 3.99 4.89
CA ALA A 132 13.53 3.99 3.44
C ALA A 132 12.78 2.74 2.94
N ALA A 133 11.73 2.95 2.13
CA ALA A 133 10.95 1.89 1.48
C ALA A 133 10.18 0.94 2.42
N ASN A 134 10.01 1.30 3.70
CA ASN A 134 9.19 0.55 4.64
C ASN A 134 7.69 0.63 4.29
N ALA A 135 6.90 -0.27 4.89
CA ALA A 135 5.45 -0.26 4.80
C ALA A 135 4.82 0.97 5.48
N ASN A 136 3.64 1.38 5.02
CA ASN A 136 2.92 2.57 5.50
C ASN A 136 3.74 3.86 5.38
N ALA A 137 4.40 4.06 4.24
CA ALA A 137 5.20 5.24 3.95
C ALA A 137 4.67 6.02 2.73
N PRO A 138 4.89 7.34 2.62
CA PRO A 138 4.53 8.10 1.44
C PRO A 138 5.26 7.58 0.18
N LEU A 139 4.55 7.49 -0.94
CA LEU A 139 5.14 7.17 -2.23
C LEU A 139 6.04 8.32 -2.72
N ARG A 140 7.28 8.00 -3.08
CA ARG A 140 8.25 8.99 -3.55
C ARG A 140 7.98 9.34 -5.02
N PRO A 141 7.87 10.63 -5.39
CA PRO A 141 7.81 11.03 -6.78
C PRO A 141 9.18 10.85 -7.46
N PHE A 142 9.20 10.24 -8.64
CA PHE A 142 10.42 10.03 -9.43
C PHE A 142 10.78 11.25 -10.31
N LEU A 143 9.78 11.84 -10.98
CA LEU A 143 9.97 12.90 -11.99
C LEU A 143 9.93 14.33 -11.42
N GLY A 144 10.27 14.53 -10.15
CA GLY A 144 10.25 15.84 -9.50
C GLY A 144 8.96 16.13 -8.74
N THR A 145 8.40 17.33 -8.87
CA THR A 145 7.23 17.78 -8.11
C THR A 145 5.92 17.20 -8.63
N GLN A 146 4.97 16.93 -7.73
CA GLN A 146 3.64 16.48 -8.12
C GLN A 146 2.88 17.56 -8.90
N ASN A 147 2.14 17.15 -9.93
CA ASN A 147 1.39 18.06 -10.79
C ASN A 147 -0.08 18.13 -10.36
N TYR A 148 -0.40 19.08 -9.48
CA TYR A 148 -1.75 19.46 -9.08
C TYR A 148 -2.08 20.87 -9.59
N ASN A 149 -3.36 21.13 -9.88
CA ASN A 149 -3.79 22.43 -10.41
C ASN A 149 -3.45 23.59 -9.45
N ASP A 150 -3.65 23.37 -8.15
CA ASP A 150 -3.37 24.33 -7.08
C ASP A 150 -1.99 24.11 -6.43
N GLN A 151 -1.15 23.24 -6.99
CA GLN A 151 0.12 22.79 -6.40
C GLN A 151 -0.02 22.08 -5.03
N ILE A 152 -1.25 21.76 -4.61
CA ILE A 152 -1.54 21.10 -3.33
C ILE A 152 -2.22 19.76 -3.58
N SER A 153 -3.45 19.75 -4.08
CA SER A 153 -4.23 18.51 -4.21
C SER A 153 -5.34 18.54 -5.26
N GLU A 154 -5.63 19.68 -5.90
CA GLU A 154 -6.63 19.77 -6.95
C GLU A 154 -6.20 18.98 -8.20
N ILE A 155 -7.14 18.23 -8.77
CA ILE A 155 -6.93 17.50 -10.03
C ILE A 155 -6.45 18.49 -11.09
N ARG A 156 -5.33 18.16 -11.74
CA ARG A 156 -4.70 19.01 -12.75
C ARG A 156 -5.66 19.35 -13.88
N ARG A 157 -5.46 20.51 -14.50
CA ARG A 157 -6.18 20.92 -15.71
C ARG A 157 -5.50 20.40 -16.98
N ALA A 158 -6.25 20.45 -18.09
CA ALA A 158 -5.70 20.28 -19.42
C ALA A 158 -4.73 21.43 -19.74
N VAL A 159 -3.84 21.22 -20.72
CA VAL A 159 -2.91 22.26 -21.20
C VAL A 159 -3.67 23.50 -21.71
N SER A 160 -4.88 23.32 -22.22
CA SER A 160 -5.79 24.41 -22.65
C SER A 160 -6.40 25.22 -21.49
N GLY A 161 -6.17 24.85 -20.23
CA GLY A 161 -6.82 25.44 -19.04
C GLY A 161 -8.22 24.85 -18.74
N GLY A 162 -8.77 24.04 -19.63
CA GLY A 162 -10.04 23.33 -19.43
C GLY A 162 -9.94 22.12 -18.49
N SER A 163 -11.09 21.52 -18.19
CA SER A 163 -11.15 20.23 -17.48
C SER A 163 -10.55 19.11 -18.33
N LEU A 164 -10.00 18.08 -17.67
CA LEU A 164 -9.58 16.86 -18.35
C LEU A 164 -10.80 16.06 -18.84
N PRO A 165 -10.67 15.31 -19.95
CA PRO A 165 -11.72 14.39 -20.36
C PRO A 165 -11.97 13.33 -19.27
N SER A 166 -13.21 12.89 -19.14
CA SER A 166 -13.55 11.82 -18.20
C SER A 166 -12.72 10.55 -18.49
N PRO A 167 -12.14 9.91 -17.47
CA PRO A 167 -11.51 8.59 -17.62
C PRO A 167 -12.43 7.54 -18.26
N ARG A 168 -13.75 7.62 -18.01
CA ARG A 168 -14.72 6.70 -18.61
C ARG A 168 -14.89 6.95 -20.12
N LEU A 169 -14.86 8.20 -20.56
CA LEU A 169 -14.87 8.53 -21.99
C LEU A 169 -13.65 7.91 -22.69
N ILE A 170 -12.46 8.09 -22.12
CA ILE A 170 -11.22 7.51 -22.66
C ILE A 170 -11.29 5.99 -22.69
N SER A 171 -11.80 5.36 -21.62
CA SER A 171 -12.02 3.91 -21.55
C SER A 171 -12.95 3.42 -22.68
N ASN A 172 -14.06 4.12 -22.95
CA ASN A 172 -14.98 3.76 -24.03
C ASN A 172 -14.31 3.85 -25.41
N ILE A 173 -13.51 4.88 -25.65
CA ILE A 173 -12.79 5.06 -26.92
C ILE A 173 -11.76 3.94 -27.12
N MET A 174 -10.97 3.64 -26.09
CA MET A 174 -9.96 2.59 -26.15
C MET A 174 -10.61 1.22 -26.35
N GLN A 175 -11.64 0.89 -25.58
CA GLN A 175 -12.30 -0.42 -25.63
C GLN A 175 -12.95 -0.69 -26.99
N LYS A 176 -13.57 0.31 -27.62
CA LYS A 176 -14.15 0.18 -28.97
C LYS A 176 -13.12 -0.20 -30.03
N SER A 177 -11.85 0.10 -29.79
CA SER A 177 -10.75 -0.15 -30.72
C SER A 177 -9.94 -1.42 -30.37
N THR A 178 -10.25 -2.08 -29.25
CA THR A 178 -9.53 -3.27 -28.79
C THR A 178 -10.03 -4.51 -29.53
N VAL A 179 -9.10 -5.28 -30.08
CA VAL A 179 -9.37 -6.61 -30.64
C VAL A 179 -8.77 -7.64 -29.69
N GLU A 180 -9.55 -8.67 -29.34
CA GLU A 180 -9.05 -9.78 -28.53
C GLU A 180 -7.91 -10.50 -29.28
N ALA A 181 -6.78 -10.67 -28.60
CA ALA A 181 -5.61 -11.34 -29.15
C ALA A 181 -5.03 -12.29 -28.12
N ILE A 182 -4.68 -13.50 -28.56
CA ILE A 182 -4.00 -14.50 -27.74
C ILE A 182 -2.51 -14.46 -28.10
N ASP A 183 -1.66 -14.26 -27.09
CA ASP A 183 -0.21 -14.35 -27.28
C ASP A 183 0.20 -15.81 -27.46
N SER A 184 0.72 -16.15 -28.64
CA SER A 184 1.14 -17.53 -28.98
C SER A 184 2.39 -18.02 -28.24
N VAL A 185 3.13 -17.11 -27.57
CA VAL A 185 4.42 -17.40 -26.91
C VAL A 185 4.33 -17.30 -25.39
N LYS A 186 3.35 -16.56 -24.87
CA LYS A 186 3.18 -16.33 -23.42
C LYS A 186 1.89 -16.96 -22.93
N ASN A 187 1.99 -17.75 -21.86
CA ASN A 187 0.82 -18.27 -21.17
C ASN A 187 0.30 -17.26 -20.12
N ASN A 188 -0.88 -17.53 -19.57
CA ASN A 188 -1.54 -16.62 -18.62
C ASN A 188 -0.76 -16.43 -17.28
N LEU A 189 0.18 -17.32 -16.94
CA LEU A 189 0.98 -17.20 -15.72
C LEU A 189 1.79 -15.91 -15.72
N ILE A 190 2.20 -15.38 -16.88
CA ILE A 190 2.94 -14.13 -16.94
C ILE A 190 2.13 -12.94 -16.39
N MET A 191 0.84 -12.91 -16.65
CA MET A 191 -0.05 -11.87 -16.14
C MET A 191 -0.26 -12.05 -14.64
N GLN A 192 -0.55 -13.28 -14.20
CA GLN A 192 -0.79 -13.56 -12.78
C GLN A 192 0.44 -13.31 -11.91
N PHE A 193 1.62 -13.74 -12.37
CA PHE A 193 2.87 -13.50 -11.68
C PHE A 193 3.21 -12.00 -11.66
N GLY A 194 2.92 -11.27 -12.75
CA GLY A 194 3.06 -9.81 -12.77
C GLY A 194 2.20 -9.10 -11.74
N GLN A 195 0.94 -9.53 -11.58
CA GLN A 195 0.06 -9.01 -10.54
C GLN A 195 0.58 -9.31 -9.14
N MET A 196 1.09 -10.53 -8.93
CA MET A 196 1.70 -10.94 -7.67
C MET A 196 2.92 -10.06 -7.31
N VAL A 197 3.79 -9.79 -8.29
CA VAL A 197 4.93 -8.86 -8.14
C VAL A 197 4.46 -7.44 -7.82
N ALA A 198 3.43 -6.95 -8.50
CA ALA A 198 2.86 -5.63 -8.23
C ALA A 198 2.27 -5.54 -6.81
N HIS A 199 1.61 -6.61 -6.34
CA HIS A 199 1.05 -6.67 -5.00
C HIS A 199 2.11 -6.66 -3.91
N ASP A 200 3.29 -7.25 -4.17
CA ASP A 200 4.43 -7.25 -3.24
C ASP A 200 5.12 -5.89 -3.15
N LEU A 201 5.07 -5.07 -4.21
CA LEU A 201 5.78 -3.79 -4.27
C LEU A 201 4.95 -2.61 -3.80
N VAL A 202 3.64 -2.60 -4.07
CA VAL A 202 2.81 -1.43 -3.78
C VAL A 202 1.35 -1.77 -3.54
N PHE A 203 0.80 -1.12 -2.51
CA PHE A 203 -0.62 -1.04 -2.28
C PHE A 203 -0.99 0.37 -1.81
N GLY A 204 -1.76 1.08 -2.65
CA GLY A 204 -2.34 2.37 -2.29
C GLY A 204 -3.79 2.18 -1.84
N PRO A 205 -4.09 2.20 -0.53
CA PRO A 205 -5.46 2.07 -0.05
C PRO A 205 -6.29 3.32 -0.37
N SER A 206 -7.61 3.16 -0.42
CA SER A 206 -8.53 4.28 -0.56
C SER A 206 -8.56 5.14 0.71
N ALA A 207 -8.75 6.44 0.54
CA ALA A 207 -8.97 7.35 1.64
C ALA A 207 -10.28 7.02 2.41
N THR A 208 -10.29 7.29 3.70
CA THR A 208 -11.45 7.11 4.59
C THR A 208 -11.98 8.44 5.11
N GLY A 209 -13.20 8.43 5.63
CA GLY A 209 -13.70 9.55 6.43
C GLY A 209 -13.00 9.68 7.78
N PRO A 210 -13.36 10.70 8.58
CA PRO A 210 -12.68 11.06 9.82
C PRO A 210 -12.69 9.97 10.89
N ASN A 211 -13.69 9.09 10.87
CA ASN A 211 -13.83 7.97 11.80
C ASN A 211 -13.41 6.63 11.18
N GLY A 212 -12.70 6.66 10.04
CA GLY A 212 -12.22 5.48 9.34
C GLY A 212 -13.26 4.76 8.47
N GLU A 213 -14.42 5.40 8.27
CA GLU A 213 -15.53 4.93 7.46
C GLU A 213 -15.32 5.14 5.96
N GLN A 214 -16.09 4.43 5.13
CA GLN A 214 -16.00 4.55 3.68
C GLN A 214 -16.72 5.81 3.19
N LEU A 215 -16.09 6.52 2.26
CA LEU A 215 -16.66 7.71 1.63
C LEU A 215 -17.60 7.35 0.46
N ALA A 216 -18.76 7.99 0.42
CA ALA A 216 -19.69 7.93 -0.70
C ALA A 216 -19.24 8.90 -1.81
N CYS A 217 -18.38 8.42 -2.71
CA CYS A 217 -17.78 9.22 -3.78
C CYS A 217 -18.46 9.05 -5.15
N ASP A 218 -19.76 8.77 -5.18
CA ASP A 218 -20.61 8.63 -6.37
C ASP A 218 -21.38 9.91 -6.75
N ASP A 219 -21.46 10.88 -5.85
CA ASP A 219 -21.97 12.21 -6.18
C ASP A 219 -20.92 12.98 -6.98
N CYS A 220 -21.28 13.42 -8.20
CA CYS A 220 -20.38 14.17 -9.09
C CYS A 220 -19.91 15.49 -8.47
N ASP A 221 -20.72 16.07 -7.57
CA ASP A 221 -20.42 17.31 -6.87
C ASP A 221 -20.04 17.04 -5.40
N SER A 222 -19.48 15.86 -5.11
CA SER A 222 -19.07 15.48 -3.76
C SER A 222 -18.17 16.56 -3.14
N PRO A 223 -18.50 17.07 -1.94
CA PRO A 223 -17.72 18.11 -1.28
C PRO A 223 -16.42 17.58 -0.64
N SER A 224 -16.24 16.25 -0.63
CA SER A 224 -15.07 15.63 -0.01
C SER A 224 -13.84 15.77 -0.93
N PRO A 225 -12.72 16.34 -0.44
CA PRO A 225 -11.48 16.41 -1.22
C PRO A 225 -10.81 15.05 -1.43
N ASN A 226 -11.31 14.02 -0.73
CA ASN A 226 -10.91 12.63 -0.88
C ASN A 226 -11.75 11.87 -1.92
N CYS A 227 -12.78 12.51 -2.50
CA CYS A 227 -13.52 11.97 -3.64
C CYS A 227 -12.99 12.54 -4.96
N ALA A 228 -13.03 11.71 -6.00
CA ALA A 228 -12.74 12.12 -7.38
C ALA A 228 -13.68 11.35 -8.34
N PRO A 229 -15.01 11.55 -8.22
CA PRO A 229 -16.03 10.82 -8.98
C PRO A 229 -15.77 10.88 -10.50
N ILE A 230 -16.00 9.77 -11.19
CA ILE A 230 -15.74 9.66 -12.63
C ILE A 230 -17.03 9.89 -13.40
N GLU A 231 -17.15 11.05 -14.05
CA GLU A 231 -18.34 11.43 -14.83
C GLU A 231 -18.61 10.45 -15.99
N VAL A 232 -19.84 9.95 -16.06
CA VAL A 232 -20.28 9.02 -17.12
C VAL A 232 -20.74 9.82 -18.35
N PRO A 233 -20.19 9.54 -19.54
CA PRO A 233 -20.62 10.18 -20.78
C PRO A 233 -22.12 10.02 -21.07
N ALA A 234 -22.71 10.97 -21.80
CA ALA A 234 -24.13 10.93 -22.16
C ALA A 234 -24.48 9.78 -23.12
N ASP A 235 -23.50 9.25 -23.86
CA ASP A 235 -23.63 8.14 -24.80
C ASP A 235 -23.12 6.79 -24.24
N ASP A 236 -22.85 6.70 -22.93
CA ASP A 236 -22.31 5.47 -22.32
C ASP A 236 -23.27 4.28 -22.46
N GLU A 237 -22.76 3.14 -22.93
CA GLU A 237 -23.60 1.96 -23.19
C GLU A 237 -24.00 1.21 -21.91
N TYR A 238 -23.18 1.29 -20.84
CA TYR A 238 -23.28 0.38 -19.70
C TYR A 238 -23.69 1.08 -18.40
N PHE A 239 -23.20 2.29 -18.14
CA PHE A 239 -23.50 3.02 -16.91
C PHE A 239 -24.69 3.96 -17.10
N PRO A 240 -25.40 4.32 -15.99
CA PRO A 240 -26.43 5.36 -16.05
C PRO A 240 -25.87 6.65 -16.66
N LYS A 241 -26.40 7.03 -17.82
CA LYS A 241 -25.92 8.16 -18.63
C LYS A 241 -26.18 9.50 -17.94
N SER A 242 -25.25 10.44 -18.04
CA SER A 242 -25.51 11.82 -17.61
C SER A 242 -26.53 12.48 -18.53
N THR A 243 -27.47 13.24 -17.96
CA THR A 243 -28.41 14.10 -18.68
C THR A 243 -28.01 15.57 -18.52
N PRO A 244 -28.56 16.51 -19.33
CA PRO A 244 -28.28 17.94 -19.16
C PRO A 244 -28.62 18.49 -17.76
N THR A 245 -29.52 17.83 -17.03
CA THR A 245 -30.00 18.27 -15.71
C THR A 245 -29.45 17.44 -14.55
N LYS A 246 -28.86 16.27 -14.82
CA LYS A 246 -28.32 15.37 -13.80
C LYS A 246 -27.09 14.64 -14.32
N LYS A 247 -25.95 14.93 -13.70
CA LYS A 247 -24.73 14.15 -13.93
C LYS A 247 -24.82 12.81 -13.18
N ASN A 248 -24.28 11.77 -13.80
CA ASN A 248 -24.08 10.47 -13.17
C ASN A 248 -22.59 10.17 -13.13
N CYS A 249 -22.11 9.67 -12.00
CA CYS A 249 -20.70 9.37 -11.80
C CYS A 249 -20.48 7.95 -11.27
N ILE A 250 -19.40 7.34 -11.72
CA ILE A 250 -18.87 6.12 -11.12
C ILE A 250 -18.15 6.51 -9.84
N SER A 251 -18.44 5.78 -8.76
CA SER A 251 -17.83 6.04 -7.46
C SER A 251 -16.31 5.87 -7.52
N PHE A 252 -15.58 6.90 -7.13
CA PHE A 252 -14.11 6.82 -7.07
C PHE A 252 -13.56 7.64 -5.90
N THR A 253 -12.94 6.94 -4.97
CA THR A 253 -12.26 7.51 -3.80
C THR A 253 -10.77 7.63 -4.12
N ARG A 254 -10.18 8.78 -3.82
CA ARG A 254 -8.76 9.03 -4.01
C ARG A 254 -7.93 8.13 -3.08
N ALA A 255 -6.70 7.86 -3.48
CA ALA A 255 -5.73 7.21 -2.61
C ALA A 255 -5.53 8.01 -1.31
N LEU A 256 -5.33 7.28 -0.23
CA LEU A 256 -5.11 7.81 1.11
C LEU A 256 -3.92 8.78 1.13
N ASN A 257 -4.09 9.95 1.74
CA ASN A 257 -3.04 10.95 1.84
C ASN A 257 -2.07 10.60 2.99
N GLY A 258 -0.86 10.16 2.66
CA GLY A 258 0.21 9.87 3.60
C GLY A 258 1.23 11.01 3.78
N GLN A 259 0.92 12.24 3.34
CA GLN A 259 1.83 13.38 3.40
C GLN A 259 2.47 13.60 4.78
N GLN A 260 3.80 13.82 4.80
CA GLN A 260 4.60 13.95 6.03
C GLN A 260 5.15 15.37 6.30
N GLY A 261 4.93 16.34 5.41
CA GLY A 261 5.34 17.73 5.61
C GLY A 261 4.40 18.66 4.84
N PHE A 262 4.63 19.97 4.84
CA PHE A 262 3.84 20.87 4.00
C PHE A 262 4.20 20.74 2.52
N GLY A 263 3.21 20.99 1.66
CA GLY A 263 3.34 20.91 0.22
C GLY A 263 2.26 20.04 -0.44
N PRO A 264 2.52 19.51 -1.64
CA PRO A 264 1.55 18.73 -2.40
C PRO A 264 1.23 17.38 -1.76
N ARG A 265 -0.02 16.95 -1.93
CA ARG A 265 -0.57 15.66 -1.49
C ARG A 265 0.30 14.49 -1.95
N GLN A 266 0.60 13.58 -1.03
CA GLN A 266 1.40 12.37 -1.27
C GLN A 266 0.61 11.13 -0.88
N PRO A 267 0.27 10.23 -1.82
CA PRO A 267 -0.36 8.97 -1.49
C PRO A 267 0.54 8.07 -0.62
N ILE A 268 -0.07 7.23 0.21
CA ILE A 268 0.64 6.22 0.98
C ILE A 268 0.83 4.91 0.19
N GLY A 269 1.96 4.24 0.40
CA GLY A 269 2.15 2.82 0.12
C GLY A 269 2.07 2.01 1.41
N GLN A 270 1.10 1.10 1.51
CA GLN A 270 0.83 0.29 2.70
C GLN A 270 1.71 -0.98 2.79
N THR A 271 2.25 -1.45 1.66
CA THR A 271 3.17 -2.60 1.62
C THR A 271 4.62 -2.18 1.73
N THR A 272 5.51 -3.12 2.05
CA THR A 272 6.95 -2.93 1.84
C THR A 272 7.22 -2.65 0.36
N HIS A 273 8.26 -1.88 0.04
CA HIS A 273 8.63 -1.60 -1.37
C HIS A 273 9.82 -2.47 -1.82
N PHE A 274 9.96 -3.64 -1.22
CA PHE A 274 10.97 -4.63 -1.54
C PHE A 274 10.31 -5.87 -2.16
N LEU A 275 11.07 -6.63 -2.94
CA LEU A 275 10.67 -7.98 -3.33
C LEU A 275 10.99 -8.93 -2.17
N ASP A 276 10.13 -8.96 -1.16
CA ASP A 276 10.31 -9.71 0.09
C ASP A 276 9.14 -10.64 0.42
N LEU A 277 8.28 -10.90 -0.56
CA LEU A 277 7.18 -11.85 -0.47
C LEU A 277 6.20 -11.50 0.67
N SER A 278 6.04 -10.21 0.95
CA SER A 278 5.08 -9.64 1.90
C SER A 278 3.64 -10.08 1.59
N ILE A 279 3.34 -10.43 0.33
CA ILE A 279 2.07 -11.05 -0.07
C ILE A 279 1.75 -12.38 0.64
N VAL A 280 2.77 -13.06 1.17
CA VAL A 280 2.65 -14.27 1.98
C VAL A 280 2.83 -13.96 3.46
N TYR A 281 3.79 -13.10 3.80
CA TYR A 281 4.24 -12.89 5.18
C TYR A 281 3.63 -11.68 5.90
N GLY A 282 2.89 -10.82 5.19
CA GLY A 282 2.38 -9.56 5.72
C GLY A 282 3.34 -8.39 5.53
N SER A 283 2.79 -7.18 5.47
CA SER A 283 3.55 -5.92 5.56
C SER A 283 3.37 -5.22 6.91
N SER A 284 2.49 -5.74 7.75
CA SER A 284 2.29 -5.33 9.13
C SER A 284 2.48 -6.50 10.09
N LEU A 285 2.79 -6.17 11.34
CA LEU A 285 3.01 -7.16 12.39
C LEU A 285 1.76 -8.00 12.68
N CYS A 286 0.58 -7.41 12.57
CA CYS A 286 -0.68 -8.14 12.75
C CYS A 286 -0.96 -9.11 11.60
N GLU A 287 -0.72 -8.70 10.35
CA GLU A 287 -0.81 -9.61 9.19
C GLU A 287 0.17 -10.79 9.33
N ALA A 288 1.41 -10.50 9.73
CA ALA A 288 2.41 -11.53 9.97
C ALA A 288 2.04 -12.49 11.12
N THR A 289 1.47 -11.97 12.21
CA THR A 289 0.90 -12.81 13.28
C THR A 289 -0.24 -13.68 12.77
N ASP A 290 -1.09 -13.11 11.94
CA ASP A 290 -2.29 -13.76 11.47
C ASP A 290 -1.99 -14.98 10.58
N VAL A 291 -0.95 -14.92 9.76
CA VAL A 291 -0.57 -16.03 8.86
C VAL A 291 0.27 -17.11 9.55
N ARG A 292 0.93 -16.80 10.67
CA ARG A 292 1.82 -17.75 11.37
C ARG A 292 1.09 -18.74 12.26
N LEU A 293 1.55 -19.99 12.27
CA LEU A 293 1.10 -21.02 13.21
C LEU A 293 1.75 -20.87 14.59
N PHE A 294 2.96 -20.30 14.65
CA PHE A 294 3.81 -20.24 15.86
C PHE A 294 4.17 -21.62 16.43
N ALA A 295 4.24 -22.63 15.55
CA ALA A 295 4.76 -23.94 15.85
C ALA A 295 5.62 -24.43 14.68
N ASP A 296 6.82 -24.94 14.99
CA ASP A 296 7.79 -25.49 14.04
C ASP A 296 8.13 -24.58 12.84
N GLY A 297 7.97 -23.27 13.01
CA GLY A 297 8.23 -22.27 11.98
C GLY A 297 7.18 -22.23 10.86
N LEU A 298 6.01 -22.86 11.05
CA LEU A 298 5.00 -23.04 10.01
C LEU A 298 4.06 -21.83 9.86
N LEU A 299 3.52 -21.69 8.65
CA LEU A 299 2.32 -20.90 8.34
C LEU A 299 1.06 -21.72 8.56
N LYS A 300 -0.02 -21.05 8.98
CA LYS A 300 -1.34 -21.67 9.14
C LYS A 300 -1.83 -22.21 7.80
N THR A 301 -2.41 -23.41 7.84
CA THR A 301 -3.07 -24.04 6.69
C THR A 301 -4.26 -24.85 7.17
N ILE A 302 -5.18 -25.16 6.25
CA ILE A 302 -6.30 -26.07 6.47
C ILE A 302 -6.21 -27.21 5.45
N GLN A 303 -6.74 -28.37 5.83
CA GLN A 303 -6.96 -29.47 4.89
C GLN A 303 -8.37 -29.36 4.31
N SER A 304 -8.47 -29.51 3.00
CA SER A 304 -9.72 -29.47 2.25
C SER A 304 -9.75 -30.59 1.21
N THR A 305 -10.90 -30.78 0.55
CA THR A 305 -11.01 -31.69 -0.59
C THR A 305 -10.13 -31.28 -1.78
N ALA A 306 -9.76 -30.00 -1.87
CA ALA A 306 -8.84 -29.46 -2.89
C ALA A 306 -7.36 -29.53 -2.47
N GLY A 307 -7.06 -30.11 -1.30
CA GLY A 307 -5.71 -30.21 -0.74
C GLY A 307 -5.46 -29.23 0.41
N THR A 308 -4.18 -28.95 0.67
CA THR A 308 -3.74 -28.00 1.70
C THR A 308 -3.92 -26.57 1.21
N LEU A 309 -4.66 -25.75 1.93
CA LEU A 309 -4.95 -24.35 1.56
C LEU A 309 -4.59 -23.40 2.71
N PRO A 310 -4.39 -22.09 2.44
CA PRO A 310 -4.44 -21.08 3.48
C PRO A 310 -5.77 -21.11 4.24
N PRO A 311 -5.84 -20.60 5.48
CA PRO A 311 -7.08 -20.54 6.23
C PRO A 311 -8.12 -19.64 5.56
N PHE A 312 -9.39 -19.91 5.82
CA PHE A 312 -10.47 -19.03 5.43
C PHE A 312 -10.55 -17.78 6.32
N ASP A 313 -10.75 -16.62 5.71
CA ASP A 313 -11.12 -15.40 6.41
C ASP A 313 -12.64 -15.24 6.45
N LYS A 314 -13.26 -15.79 7.50
CA LYS A 314 -14.71 -15.73 7.71
C LYS A 314 -15.23 -14.31 7.98
N ASN A 315 -14.33 -13.39 8.35
CA ASN A 315 -14.68 -12.02 8.69
C ASN A 315 -14.33 -11.05 7.55
N ASP A 316 -13.87 -11.54 6.40
CA ASP A 316 -13.57 -10.70 5.25
C ASP A 316 -14.87 -10.16 4.62
N THR A 317 -15.20 -8.92 4.98
CA THR A 317 -16.36 -8.19 4.45
C THR A 317 -16.27 -7.89 2.96
N ARG A 318 -15.13 -8.15 2.32
CA ARG A 318 -14.87 -7.93 0.90
C ARG A 318 -15.09 -9.20 0.09
N CYS A 319 -15.19 -10.35 0.75
CA CYS A 319 -15.40 -11.60 0.07
C CYS A 319 -16.82 -11.67 -0.49
N GLN A 320 -16.94 -11.88 -1.81
CA GLN A 320 -18.24 -12.17 -2.44
C GLN A 320 -18.74 -13.57 -2.11
N SER A 321 -17.80 -14.50 -2.00
CA SER A 321 -18.09 -15.89 -1.67
C SER A 321 -18.52 -16.03 -0.21
N LYS A 322 -19.43 -16.96 0.05
CA LYS A 322 -20.01 -17.25 1.37
C LYS A 322 -19.69 -18.68 1.77
N ASP A 323 -20.11 -19.06 2.98
CA ASP A 323 -20.04 -20.45 3.46
C ASP A 323 -20.55 -21.44 2.38
N PRO A 324 -19.80 -22.51 2.08
CA PRO A 324 -18.55 -22.96 2.72
C PRO A 324 -17.24 -22.44 2.07
N PHE A 325 -17.30 -21.54 1.09
CA PHE A 325 -16.19 -21.13 0.22
C PHE A 325 -15.71 -19.70 0.49
N PHE A 326 -15.31 -19.40 1.72
CA PHE A 326 -14.78 -18.08 2.08
C PHE A 326 -13.47 -17.74 1.34
N CYS A 327 -13.14 -16.45 1.30
CA CYS A 327 -11.86 -15.96 0.82
C CYS A 327 -10.73 -16.37 1.77
N PHE A 328 -9.50 -16.35 1.29
CA PHE A 328 -8.35 -16.80 2.05
C PHE A 328 -7.74 -15.69 2.90
N LYS A 329 -7.27 -16.05 4.10
CA LYS A 329 -6.43 -15.21 4.94
C LYS A 329 -4.96 -15.42 4.54
N CYS A 330 -4.34 -14.39 3.99
CA CYS A 330 -2.95 -14.37 3.53
C CYS A 330 -2.25 -13.07 3.98
N GLY A 331 -0.95 -12.93 3.68
CA GLY A 331 -0.17 -11.74 4.01
C GLY A 331 -0.58 -10.48 3.23
N ASP A 332 -1.28 -10.64 2.11
CA ASP A 332 -1.92 -9.55 1.37
C ASP A 332 -3.43 -9.75 1.25
N LEU A 333 -4.13 -8.64 1.47
CA LEU A 333 -5.57 -8.60 1.54
C LEU A 333 -6.26 -8.79 0.19
N ARG A 334 -5.52 -8.64 -0.92
CA ARG A 334 -6.00 -8.82 -2.28
C ARG A 334 -5.74 -10.23 -2.79
N SER A 335 -5.24 -11.15 -1.95
CA SER A 335 -4.95 -12.55 -2.33
C SER A 335 -6.13 -13.29 -2.98
N SER A 336 -7.37 -12.91 -2.64
CA SER A 336 -8.60 -13.48 -3.19
C SER A 336 -9.34 -12.52 -4.15
N PHE A 337 -8.63 -11.56 -4.77
CA PHE A 337 -9.25 -10.54 -5.63
C PHE A 337 -9.96 -11.12 -6.86
N HIS A 338 -9.42 -12.19 -7.44
CA HIS A 338 -10.08 -12.99 -8.48
C HIS A 338 -9.54 -14.43 -8.42
N PRO A 339 -10.22 -15.42 -9.04
CA PRO A 339 -9.89 -16.83 -8.88
C PRO A 339 -8.49 -17.28 -9.34
N GLY A 340 -7.81 -16.45 -10.13
CA GLY A 340 -6.48 -16.77 -10.68
C GLY A 340 -5.32 -16.49 -9.71
N LEU A 341 -5.55 -15.70 -8.66
CA LEU A 341 -4.50 -15.28 -7.72
C LEU A 341 -4.30 -16.25 -6.53
N PRO A 342 -5.36 -16.81 -5.90
CA PRO A 342 -5.20 -17.74 -4.77
C PRO A 342 -4.26 -18.92 -5.04
N PRO A 343 -4.27 -19.58 -6.22
CA PRO A 343 -3.35 -20.69 -6.48
C PRO A 343 -1.87 -20.32 -6.28
N LEU A 344 -1.46 -19.11 -6.66
CA LEU A 344 -0.09 -18.65 -6.48
C LEU A 344 0.23 -18.47 -4.99
N HIS A 345 -0.66 -17.82 -4.22
CA HIS A 345 -0.48 -17.70 -2.77
C HIS A 345 -0.38 -19.07 -2.08
N VAL A 346 -1.25 -20.02 -2.47
CA VAL A 346 -1.24 -21.40 -1.95
C VAL A 346 0.12 -22.06 -2.20
N MET A 347 0.68 -21.94 -3.41
CA MET A 347 1.98 -22.51 -3.75
C MET A 347 3.09 -22.02 -2.81
N PHE A 348 3.19 -20.70 -2.57
CA PHE A 348 4.21 -20.15 -1.69
C PHE A 348 4.02 -20.54 -0.22
N VAL A 349 2.77 -20.65 0.26
CA VAL A 349 2.46 -21.09 1.63
C VAL A 349 2.84 -22.55 1.84
N ILE A 350 2.49 -23.43 0.89
CA ILE A 350 2.85 -24.85 0.96
C ILE A 350 4.36 -25.03 0.88
N GLU A 351 5.04 -24.31 -0.01
CA GLU A 351 6.49 -24.40 -0.18
C GLU A 351 7.23 -23.90 1.06
N HIS A 352 6.79 -22.80 1.67
CA HIS A 352 7.32 -22.37 2.97
C HIS A 352 7.23 -23.49 4.01
N ASN A 353 6.05 -24.12 4.14
CA ASN A 353 5.84 -25.20 5.10
C ASN A 353 6.65 -26.46 4.76
N ARG A 354 6.94 -26.73 3.49
CA ARG A 354 7.85 -27.81 3.08
C ARG A 354 9.27 -27.53 3.58
N ILE A 355 9.79 -26.33 3.29
CA ILE A 355 11.14 -25.90 3.69
C ILE A 355 11.28 -25.86 5.22
N ALA A 356 10.29 -25.32 5.95
CA ALA A 356 10.31 -25.28 7.40
C ALA A 356 10.39 -26.68 8.03
N ARG A 357 9.63 -27.66 7.51
CA ARG A 357 9.71 -29.06 7.96
C ARG A 357 11.08 -29.69 7.69
N GLU A 358 11.68 -29.40 6.53
CA GLU A 358 13.04 -29.88 6.21
C GLU A 358 14.09 -29.29 7.14
N ILE A 359 14.01 -27.99 7.44
CA ILE A 359 14.89 -27.34 8.43
C ILE A 359 14.72 -27.99 9.81
N LYS A 360 13.47 -28.22 10.25
CA LYS A 360 13.18 -28.86 11.54
C LYS A 360 13.74 -30.29 11.61
N ALA A 361 13.60 -31.06 10.54
CA ALA A 361 14.14 -32.42 10.46
C ALA A 361 15.68 -32.44 10.51
N LEU A 362 16.34 -31.51 9.82
CA LEU A 362 17.80 -31.40 9.80
C LEU A 362 18.38 -30.83 11.11
N LYS A 363 17.65 -29.93 11.77
CA LYS A 363 18.06 -29.24 13.00
C LYS A 363 16.92 -29.19 14.03
N PRO A 364 16.62 -30.31 14.72
CA PRO A 364 15.47 -30.40 15.63
C PRO A 364 15.50 -29.43 16.82
N THR A 365 16.68 -28.96 17.22
CA THR A 365 16.89 -28.05 18.35
C THR A 365 16.57 -26.58 18.06
N LEU A 366 16.35 -26.21 16.78
CA LEU A 366 15.96 -24.85 16.44
C LEU A 366 14.54 -24.55 16.95
N ASN A 367 14.35 -23.32 17.43
CA ASN A 367 13.05 -22.82 17.86
C ASN A 367 12.19 -22.36 16.66
N ASP A 368 10.89 -22.17 16.90
CA ASP A 368 9.91 -21.72 15.89
C ASP A 368 10.39 -20.50 15.10
N GLU A 369 10.81 -19.43 15.79
CA GLU A 369 11.20 -18.17 15.16
C GLU A 369 12.40 -18.35 14.23
N THR A 370 13.40 -19.13 14.63
CA THR A 370 14.59 -19.35 13.80
C THR A 370 14.24 -20.14 12.55
N ILE A 371 13.38 -21.14 12.66
CA ILE A 371 12.92 -21.94 11.51
C ILE A 371 12.10 -21.08 10.56
N TYR A 372 11.11 -20.33 11.08
CA TYR A 372 10.26 -19.42 10.30
C TYR A 372 11.09 -18.42 9.50
N GLN A 373 12.04 -17.73 10.17
CA GLN A 373 12.86 -16.71 9.52
C GLN A 373 13.82 -17.30 8.49
N THR A 374 14.35 -18.50 8.75
CA THR A 374 15.22 -19.21 7.80
C THR A 374 14.44 -19.64 6.56
N ALA A 375 13.26 -20.25 6.73
CA ALA A 375 12.38 -20.61 5.63
C ALA A 375 11.94 -19.37 4.83
N ARG A 376 11.50 -18.30 5.52
CA ARG A 376 11.15 -17.01 4.89
C ARG A 376 12.30 -16.45 4.06
N ARG A 377 13.52 -16.45 4.59
CA ARG A 377 14.71 -15.95 3.87
C ARG A 377 14.98 -16.74 2.58
N ILE A 378 14.87 -18.07 2.62
CA ILE A 378 15.04 -18.92 1.43
C ILE A 378 13.94 -18.64 0.41
N MET A 379 12.68 -18.57 0.85
CA MET A 379 11.53 -18.26 -0.03
C MET A 379 11.68 -16.91 -0.72
N ILE A 380 12.13 -15.88 0.01
CA ILE A 380 12.40 -14.56 -0.57
C ILE A 380 13.48 -14.65 -1.65
N ALA A 381 14.56 -15.40 -1.40
CA ALA A 381 15.63 -15.59 -2.38
C ALA A 381 15.13 -16.31 -3.64
N GLN A 382 14.33 -17.37 -3.50
CA GLN A 382 13.70 -18.07 -4.63
C GLN A 382 12.77 -17.15 -5.41
N TYR A 383 11.94 -16.37 -4.72
CA TYR A 383 11.05 -15.41 -5.36
C TYR A 383 11.80 -14.33 -6.13
N GLN A 384 12.81 -13.70 -5.52
CA GLN A 384 13.65 -12.72 -6.20
C GLN A 384 14.34 -13.32 -7.44
N HIS A 385 14.80 -14.57 -7.37
CA HIS A 385 15.36 -15.26 -8.52
C HIS A 385 14.31 -15.42 -9.64
N MET A 386 13.10 -15.90 -9.32
CA MET A 386 12.02 -16.00 -10.31
C MET A 386 11.70 -14.64 -10.94
N VAL A 387 11.64 -13.56 -10.15
CA VAL A 387 11.37 -12.22 -10.66
C VAL A 387 12.46 -11.73 -11.60
N TYR A 388 13.73 -11.75 -11.19
CA TYR A 388 14.80 -11.16 -11.99
C TYR A 388 15.28 -12.06 -13.11
N ASN A 389 15.40 -13.37 -12.88
CA ASN A 389 15.98 -14.28 -13.86
C ASN A 389 14.96 -14.76 -14.89
N GLU A 390 13.71 -15.02 -14.48
CA GLU A 390 12.72 -15.68 -15.33
C GLU A 390 11.65 -14.70 -15.82
N TYR A 391 11.12 -13.84 -14.95
CA TYR A 391 10.01 -12.95 -15.32
C TYR A 391 10.46 -11.70 -16.06
N LEU A 392 11.36 -10.93 -15.46
CA LEU A 392 11.71 -9.59 -15.92
C LEU A 392 12.24 -9.53 -17.37
N PRO A 393 13.11 -10.44 -17.85
CA PRO A 393 13.62 -10.41 -19.23
C PRO A 393 12.52 -10.51 -20.28
N HIS A 394 11.41 -11.20 -19.97
CA HIS A 394 10.27 -11.34 -20.88
C HIS A 394 9.35 -10.12 -20.90
N ILE A 395 9.44 -9.25 -19.87
CA ILE A 395 8.63 -8.03 -19.76
C ILE A 395 9.35 -6.83 -20.39
N ILE A 396 10.60 -6.60 -20.00
CA ILE A 396 11.35 -5.39 -20.42
C ILE A 396 12.25 -5.62 -21.64
N GLY A 397 12.39 -6.88 -22.07
CA GLY A 397 13.26 -7.28 -23.17
C GLY A 397 14.72 -7.39 -22.77
N VAL A 398 15.46 -8.24 -23.50
CA VAL A 398 16.86 -8.60 -23.19
C VAL A 398 17.79 -7.39 -23.20
N ASN A 399 17.59 -6.45 -24.13
CA ASN A 399 18.48 -5.29 -24.25
C ASN A 399 18.44 -4.41 -22.99
N LEU A 400 17.24 -4.04 -22.52
CA LEU A 400 17.09 -3.22 -21.31
C LEU A 400 17.48 -4.00 -20.06
N TYR A 401 17.17 -5.30 -20.01
CA TYR A 401 17.59 -6.19 -18.94
C TYR A 401 19.11 -6.23 -18.77
N VAL A 402 19.87 -6.37 -19.86
CA VAL A 402 21.34 -6.41 -19.82
C VAL A 402 21.93 -5.03 -19.58
N SER A 403 21.45 -3.98 -20.27
CA SER A 403 22.01 -2.62 -20.14
C SER A 403 21.79 -2.01 -18.76
N SER A 404 20.66 -2.33 -18.12
CA SER A 404 20.37 -1.94 -16.74
C SER A 404 21.04 -2.86 -15.72
N LYS A 405 21.89 -3.80 -16.20
CA LYS A 405 22.57 -4.81 -15.39
C LYS A 405 21.62 -5.52 -14.45
N LEU A 406 20.49 -6.07 -14.94
CA LEU A 406 19.41 -6.73 -14.16
C LEU A 406 19.54 -8.26 -14.06
N LYS A 407 20.60 -8.83 -14.63
CA LYS A 407 20.91 -10.25 -14.55
C LYS A 407 21.45 -10.68 -13.17
N PRO A 408 20.81 -11.65 -12.48
CA PRO A 408 21.37 -12.23 -11.27
C PRO A 408 22.73 -12.89 -11.53
N LEU A 409 23.63 -12.80 -10.54
CA LEU A 409 24.90 -13.53 -10.59
C LEU A 409 24.64 -15.04 -10.50
N ALA A 410 25.48 -15.83 -11.17
CA ALA A 410 25.43 -17.29 -11.04
C ALA A 410 25.77 -17.77 -9.63
N SER A 411 26.57 -17.01 -8.88
CA SER A 411 26.83 -17.21 -7.45
C SER A 411 27.31 -15.92 -6.78
N GLY A 412 27.21 -15.87 -5.45
CA GLY A 412 27.66 -14.73 -4.63
C GLY A 412 26.61 -13.62 -4.48
N ARG A 413 27.05 -12.49 -3.94
CA ARG A 413 26.21 -11.31 -3.67
C ARG A 413 26.61 -10.17 -4.61
N THR A 414 25.64 -9.35 -4.98
CA THR A 414 25.89 -8.09 -5.72
C THR A 414 25.33 -6.90 -4.97
N SER A 415 26.03 -5.76 -5.05
CA SER A 415 25.57 -4.45 -4.61
C SER A 415 25.08 -3.58 -5.77
N GLU A 416 25.10 -4.09 -7.01
CA GLU A 416 24.68 -3.34 -8.20
C GLU A 416 23.16 -3.10 -8.22
N TYR A 417 22.38 -3.94 -7.52
CA TYR A 417 20.99 -3.68 -7.19
C TYR A 417 20.92 -3.10 -5.78
N LEU A 418 20.14 -2.03 -5.59
CA LEU A 418 19.76 -1.61 -4.25
C LEU A 418 19.04 -2.77 -3.54
N CYS A 419 19.76 -3.42 -2.63
CA CYS A 419 19.37 -4.47 -1.70
C CYS A 419 19.43 -5.94 -2.19
N CYS A 420 20.54 -6.60 -1.80
CA CYS A 420 20.69 -8.02 -1.44
C CYS A 420 19.75 -9.03 -2.13
N ILE A 421 20.11 -9.39 -3.35
CA ILE A 421 19.62 -10.58 -4.04
C ILE A 421 20.63 -11.70 -3.82
N LEU A 422 20.12 -12.83 -3.33
CA LEU A 422 20.76 -14.15 -3.20
C LEU A 422 21.85 -14.29 -2.14
N ASP A 423 21.50 -14.98 -1.07
CA ASP A 423 22.45 -15.69 -0.23
C ASP A 423 21.93 -17.13 -0.09
N LEU A 424 22.16 -17.92 -1.14
CA LEU A 424 22.02 -19.37 -1.09
C LEU A 424 23.42 -19.95 -0.82
N LYS A 425 23.79 -20.03 0.45
CA LYS A 425 24.83 -20.94 0.94
C LYS A 425 24.33 -21.65 2.17
#